data_AF-A0A2E1MZC5-F1
#
_entry.id   AF-A0A2E1MZC5-F1
#
_cell.length_a   1.000
_cell.length_b   1.000
_cell.length_c   1.000
_cell.angle_alpha   90.00
_cell.angle_beta   90.00
_cell.angle_gamma   90.00
#
_symmetry.space_group_name_H-M   'P 1'
#
loop_
_entity.id
_entity.type
_entity.pdbx_description
1 polymer ?
#
loop_
_entity_poly.entity_id
_entity_poly.type
_entity_poly.pdbx_seq_one_letter_code
_entity_poly.pdbx_strand_id
1 'polypeptide(L)'
;MKLISFIFINFLVSILSDIALNDIANPPRPFPFNSKIIDSLKPYFKNKSILVSGIYAGITICLTLLGVCLISKSLLGFYVPNNAIELLKFCALSFPIGFIVDMLIDKFKLFGSSLDPYYKAAGAGFWGATAFIFSIVISYALQKYLVPLL
;
A
#
# COMPACT_ATOMS: atom_id res chain seq x y z
N MET A 1 11.91 14.31 8.90
CA MET A 1 11.99 12.83 8.93
C MET A 1 13.01 12.38 7.89
N LYS A 2 13.63 11.21 8.06
CA LYS A 2 14.65 10.73 7.11
C LYS A 2 14.00 9.88 6.02
N LEU A 3 14.49 9.99 4.78
CA LEU A 3 13.94 9.23 3.63
C LEU A 3 14.02 7.71 3.86
N ILE A 4 15.16 7.22 4.34
CA ILE A 4 15.39 5.79 4.57
C ILE A 4 14.42 5.23 5.61
N SER A 5 14.21 5.94 6.74
CA SER A 5 13.22 5.54 7.74
C SER A 5 11.79 5.62 7.20
N PHE A 6 11.51 6.58 6.31
CA PHE A 6 10.22 6.70 5.63
C PHE A 6 9.89 5.47 4.78
N ILE A 7 10.82 5.07 3.92
CA ILE A 7 10.65 3.90 3.07
C ILE A 7 10.55 2.62 3.92
N PHE A 8 11.44 2.46 4.90
CA PHE A 8 11.46 1.28 5.76
C PHE A 8 10.16 1.11 6.57
N ILE A 9 9.60 2.20 7.12
CA ILE A 9 8.36 2.10 7.88
C ILE A 9 7.17 1.82 6.94
N ASN A 10 7.12 2.40 5.74
CA ASN A 10 6.10 2.05 4.74
C ASN A 10 6.19 0.57 4.34
N PHE A 11 7.39 0.01 4.24
CA PHE A 11 7.60 -1.43 4.01
C PHE A 11 6.99 -2.28 5.12
N LEU A 12 7.22 -1.91 6.39
CA LEU A 12 6.65 -2.64 7.53
C LEU A 12 5.13 -2.49 7.59
N VAL A 13 4.60 -1.27 7.41
CA VAL A 13 3.16 -1.00 7.44
C VAL A 13 2.44 -1.80 6.36
N SER A 14 3.00 -1.89 5.16
CA SER A 14 2.42 -2.66 4.06
C SER A 14 2.46 -4.17 4.29
N ILE A 15 3.55 -4.72 4.82
CA ILE A 15 3.58 -6.14 5.25
C ILE A 15 2.47 -6.41 6.27
N LEU A 16 2.40 -5.60 7.33
CA LEU A 16 1.40 -5.79 8.39
C LEU A 16 -0.04 -5.61 7.86
N SER A 17 -0.25 -4.67 6.94
CA SER A 17 -1.56 -4.44 6.33
C SER A 17 -1.98 -5.62 5.46
N ASP A 18 -1.06 -6.22 4.71
CA ASP A 18 -1.35 -7.39 3.87
C ASP A 18 -1.63 -8.64 4.72
N ILE A 19 -0.91 -8.82 5.83
CA ILE A 19 -1.20 -9.87 6.82
C ILE A 19 -2.60 -9.67 7.40
N ALA A 20 -2.93 -8.45 7.85
CA ALA A 20 -4.27 -8.15 8.36
C ALA A 20 -5.35 -8.37 7.29
N LEU A 21 -5.08 -8.02 6.04
CA LEU A 21 -6.01 -8.22 4.93
C LEU A 21 -6.21 -9.73 4.63
N ASN A 22 -5.16 -10.54 4.77
CA ASN A 22 -5.22 -11.99 4.65
C ASN A 22 -6.14 -12.59 5.72
N ASP A 23 -5.98 -12.18 6.98
CA ASP A 23 -6.80 -12.65 8.11
C ASP A 23 -8.28 -12.25 7.96
N ILE A 24 -8.56 -11.08 7.38
CA ILE A 24 -9.94 -10.66 7.11
C ILE A 24 -10.53 -11.42 5.91
N ALA A 25 -9.71 -11.74 4.90
CA ALA A 25 -10.15 -12.44 3.70
C ALA A 25 -10.42 -13.93 3.94
N ASN A 26 -9.62 -14.59 4.78
CA ASN A 26 -9.69 -16.04 4.98
C ASN A 26 -10.46 -16.43 6.26
N PRO A 27 -11.25 -17.52 6.24
CA PRO A 27 -11.86 -18.06 7.44
C PRO A 27 -10.84 -18.86 8.30
N PRO A 28 -11.02 -18.92 9.64
CA PRO A 28 -12.07 -18.26 10.41
C PRO A 28 -11.84 -16.74 10.50
N ARG A 29 -12.88 -15.95 10.16
CA ARG A 29 -12.77 -14.50 10.17
C ARG A 29 -12.85 -13.99 11.61
N PRO A 30 -12.01 -13.03 12.02
CA PRO A 30 -12.10 -12.44 13.35
C PRO A 30 -13.40 -11.65 13.57
N PHE A 31 -14.03 -11.15 12.48
CA PHE A 31 -15.30 -10.42 12.52
C PHE A 31 -16.23 -10.86 11.38
N PRO A 32 -17.56 -10.88 11.58
CA PRO A 32 -18.53 -11.19 10.53
C PRO A 32 -18.62 -10.03 9.53
N PHE A 33 -17.63 -9.92 8.66
CA PHE A 33 -17.60 -8.94 7.58
C PHE A 33 -18.00 -9.61 6.26
N ASN A 34 -19.05 -9.12 5.60
CA ASN A 34 -19.51 -9.63 4.31
C ASN A 34 -19.17 -8.64 3.21
N SER A 35 -18.05 -8.85 2.52
CA SER A 35 -17.65 -8.04 1.37
C SER A 35 -17.19 -8.94 0.24
N LYS A 36 -17.87 -8.83 -0.91
CA LYS A 36 -17.49 -9.54 -2.14
C LYS A 36 -16.09 -9.15 -2.62
N ILE A 37 -15.68 -7.90 -2.38
CA ILE A 37 -14.34 -7.39 -2.74
C ILE A 37 -13.28 -8.07 -1.87
N ILE A 38 -13.47 -8.11 -0.55
CA ILE A 38 -12.48 -8.77 0.32
C ILE A 38 -12.45 -10.27 0.06
N ASP A 39 -13.61 -10.89 -0.15
CA ASP A 39 -13.70 -12.32 -0.42
C ASP A 39 -13.04 -12.73 -1.74
N SER A 40 -13.00 -11.82 -2.71
CA SER A 40 -12.32 -12.03 -3.99
C SER A 40 -10.79 -12.05 -3.89
N LEU A 41 -10.20 -11.67 -2.74
CA LEU A 41 -8.76 -11.78 -2.46
C LEU A 41 -8.34 -13.17 -1.99
N LYS A 42 -9.28 -14.05 -1.58
CA LYS A 42 -8.96 -15.41 -1.11
C LYS A 42 -8.02 -16.19 -2.05
N PRO A 43 -8.19 -16.17 -3.38
CA PRO A 43 -7.30 -16.89 -4.29
C PRO A 43 -5.86 -16.37 -4.29
N TYR A 44 -5.67 -15.06 -4.06
CA TYR A 44 -4.33 -14.47 -3.92
C TYR A 44 -3.62 -15.00 -2.69
N PHE A 45 -4.30 -15.00 -1.54
CA PHE A 45 -3.73 -15.43 -0.27
C PHE A 45 -3.60 -16.94 -0.11
N LYS A 46 -4.49 -17.74 -0.72
CA LYS A 46 -4.42 -19.21 -0.62
C LYS A 46 -3.22 -19.81 -1.35
N ASN A 47 -2.74 -19.14 -2.40
CA ASN A 47 -1.68 -19.63 -3.27
C ASN A 47 -0.26 -19.18 -2.84
N LYS A 48 -0.15 -18.40 -1.76
CA LYS A 48 1.12 -17.86 -1.26
C LYS A 48 1.16 -18.00 0.26
N SER A 49 2.36 -18.07 0.84
CA SER A 49 2.47 -17.89 2.29
C SER A 49 2.12 -16.45 2.67
N ILE A 50 1.56 -16.28 3.87
CA ILE A 50 1.21 -14.97 4.45
C ILE A 50 2.43 -14.03 4.40
N LEU A 51 3.61 -14.54 4.75
CA LEU A 51 4.83 -13.74 4.74
C LEU A 51 5.27 -13.34 3.32
N VAL A 52 5.16 -14.24 2.33
CA VAL A 52 5.58 -13.95 0.95
C VAL A 52 4.67 -12.91 0.30
N SER A 53 3.35 -13.02 0.52
CA SER A 53 2.38 -12.01 0.05
C SER A 53 2.67 -10.63 0.67
N GLY A 54 2.89 -10.58 1.98
CA GLY A 54 3.25 -9.34 2.66
C GLY A 54 4.56 -8.73 2.16
N ILE A 55 5.62 -9.52 1.97
CA ILE A 55 6.90 -9.03 1.44
C ILE A 55 6.71 -8.43 0.04
N TYR A 56 5.92 -9.08 -0.81
CA TYR A 56 5.64 -8.56 -2.15
C TYR A 56 4.87 -7.24 -2.10
N ALA A 57 3.83 -7.13 -1.25
CA ALA A 57 3.13 -5.88 -1.03
C ALA A 57 4.12 -4.78 -0.56
N GLY A 58 5.03 -5.11 0.35
CA GLY A 58 6.07 -4.22 0.81
C GLY A 58 7.00 -3.72 -0.28
N ILE A 59 7.51 -4.63 -1.11
CA ILE A 59 8.39 -4.27 -2.23
C ILE A 59 7.65 -3.35 -3.21
N THR A 60 6.40 -3.68 -3.56
CA THR A 60 5.58 -2.85 -4.45
C THR A 60 5.43 -1.44 -3.91
N ILE A 61 5.04 -1.29 -2.64
CA ILE A 61 4.88 0.02 -2.00
C ILE A 61 6.21 0.79 -1.98
N CYS A 62 7.33 0.15 -1.66
CA CYS A 62 8.65 0.79 -1.67
C CYS A 62 9.05 1.30 -3.05
N LEU A 63 8.86 0.51 -4.10
CA LEU A 63 9.19 0.90 -5.47
C LEU A 63 8.32 2.07 -5.94
N THR A 64 7.01 2.01 -5.69
CA THR A 64 6.10 3.12 -5.99
C THR A 64 6.48 4.37 -5.21
N LEU A 65 6.77 4.23 -3.92
CA LEU A 65 7.15 5.34 -3.04
C LEU A 65 8.45 5.99 -3.46
N LEU A 66 9.47 5.22 -3.87
CA LEU A 66 10.71 5.78 -4.43
C LEU A 66 10.42 6.67 -5.63
N GLY A 67 9.58 6.23 -6.56
CA GLY A 67 9.15 7.03 -7.70
C GLY A 67 8.46 8.34 -7.26
N VAL A 68 7.52 8.25 -6.31
CA VAL A 68 6.85 9.43 -5.75
C VAL A 68 7.84 10.38 -5.08
N CYS A 69 8.78 9.89 -4.28
CA CYS A 69 9.76 10.71 -3.58
C CYS A 69 10.62 11.52 -4.57
N LEU A 70 11.04 10.90 -5.69
CA LEU A 70 11.79 11.58 -6.75
C LEU A 70 10.95 12.66 -7.43
N ILE A 71 9.71 12.34 -7.79
CA ILE A 71 8.79 13.30 -8.44
C ILE A 71 8.45 14.44 -7.47
N SER A 72 8.17 14.13 -6.20
CA SER A 72 7.92 15.11 -5.15
C SER A 72 9.11 16.04 -4.95
N LYS A 73 10.34 15.52 -4.98
CA LYS A 73 11.52 16.37 -4.89
C LYS A 73 11.60 17.37 -6.05
N SER A 74 11.28 16.90 -7.26
CA SER A 74 11.32 17.73 -8.47
C SER A 74 10.19 18.76 -8.53
N LEU A 75 8.95 18.39 -8.16
CA LEU A 75 7.76 19.23 -8.31
C LEU A 75 7.43 20.07 -7.06
N LEU A 76 7.67 19.51 -5.87
CA LEU A 76 7.25 20.09 -4.59
C LEU A 76 8.43 20.52 -3.70
N GLY A 77 9.66 20.17 -4.08
CA GLY A 77 10.89 20.61 -3.40
C GLY A 77 11.37 19.71 -2.25
N PHE A 78 10.60 18.68 -1.88
CA PHE A 78 10.91 17.78 -0.76
C PHE A 78 10.76 16.29 -1.13
N TYR A 79 11.59 15.44 -0.55
CA TYR A 79 11.53 13.98 -0.76
C TYR A 79 10.43 13.31 0.06
N VAL A 80 10.25 13.75 1.32
CA VAL A 80 9.27 13.21 2.26
C VAL A 80 8.61 14.37 3.01
N PRO A 81 7.31 14.28 3.33
CA PRO A 81 6.58 15.39 3.95
C PRO A 81 6.96 15.58 5.42
N ASN A 82 7.25 16.79 5.89
CA ASN A 82 7.63 17.06 7.29
C ASN A 82 6.50 17.67 8.14
N ASN A 83 5.47 18.20 7.49
CA ASN A 83 4.30 18.82 8.10
C ASN A 83 3.01 18.38 7.38
N ALA A 84 1.85 18.72 7.94
CA ALA A 84 0.55 18.29 7.42
C ALA A 84 0.25 18.82 6.02
N ILE A 85 0.72 20.03 5.68
CA ILE A 85 0.50 20.62 4.34
C ILE A 85 1.33 19.86 3.30
N GLU A 86 2.59 19.56 3.61
CA GLU A 86 3.43 18.72 2.75
C GLU A 86 2.84 17.32 2.61
N LEU A 87 2.29 16.74 3.69
CA LEU A 87 1.62 15.43 3.63
C LEU A 87 0.43 15.47 2.68
N LEU A 88 -0.43 16.49 2.77
CA LEU A 88 -1.58 16.62 1.88
C LEU A 88 -1.14 16.72 0.41
N LYS A 89 -0.13 17.55 0.11
CA LYS A 89 0.45 17.65 -1.25
C LYS A 89 1.05 16.34 -1.72
N PHE A 90 1.76 15.65 -0.83
CA PHE A 90 2.38 14.36 -1.11
C PHE A 90 1.32 13.29 -1.40
N CYS A 91 0.23 13.24 -0.63
CA CYS A 91 -0.90 12.34 -0.89
C CYS A 91 -1.61 12.68 -2.22
N ALA A 92 -1.83 13.97 -2.51
CA ALA A 92 -2.42 14.40 -3.78
C ALA A 92 -1.58 13.98 -4.99
N LEU A 93 -0.25 13.98 -4.87
CA LEU A 93 0.67 13.45 -5.88
C LEU A 93 0.69 11.91 -5.91
N SER A 94 0.66 11.27 -4.74
CA SER A 94 0.79 9.83 -4.60
C SER A 94 -0.43 9.08 -5.12
N PHE A 95 -1.63 9.65 -4.98
CA PHE A 95 -2.88 8.99 -5.39
C PHE A 95 -2.91 8.66 -6.90
N PRO A 96 -2.70 9.61 -7.84
CA PRO A 96 -2.68 9.29 -9.26
C PRO A 96 -1.54 8.33 -9.64
N ILE A 97 -0.37 8.44 -9.00
CA ILE A 97 0.75 7.52 -9.25
C ILE A 97 0.39 6.10 -8.78
N GLY A 98 -0.16 5.96 -7.57
CA GLY A 98 -0.63 4.68 -7.05
C GLY A 98 -1.74 4.07 -7.90
N PHE A 99 -2.65 4.91 -8.42
CA PHE A 99 -3.72 4.48 -9.32
C PHE A 99 -3.14 3.88 -10.61
N ILE A 100 -2.19 4.58 -11.24
CA ILE A 100 -1.54 4.09 -12.45
C ILE A 100 -0.76 2.80 -12.16
N VAL A 101 0.00 2.74 -11.06
CA VAL A 101 0.77 1.54 -10.71
C VAL A 101 -0.14 0.34 -10.48
N ASP A 102 -1.26 0.49 -9.78
CA ASP A 102 -2.21 -0.60 -9.57
C ASP A 102 -2.84 -1.09 -10.88
N MET A 103 -3.15 -0.18 -11.82
CA MET A 103 -3.56 -0.57 -13.16
C MET A 103 -2.47 -1.34 -13.92
N LEU A 104 -1.19 -0.96 -13.77
CA LEU A 104 -0.07 -1.67 -14.40
C LEU A 104 0.14 -3.05 -13.77
N ILE A 105 -0.07 -3.20 -12.46
CA ILE A 105 -0.02 -4.49 -11.76
C ILE A 105 -1.04 -5.46 -12.37
N ASP A 106 -2.29 -5.01 -12.55
CA ASP A 106 -3.33 -5.82 -13.19
C ASP A 106 -3.01 -6.11 -14.66
N LYS A 107 -2.67 -5.07 -15.44
CA LYS A 107 -2.45 -5.20 -16.89
C LYS A 107 -1.27 -6.12 -17.22
N PHE A 108 -0.19 -6.06 -16.46
CA PHE A 108 0.99 -6.91 -16.65
C PHE A 108 0.93 -8.22 -15.87
N LYS A 109 -0.14 -8.46 -15.10
CA LYS A 109 -0.29 -9.65 -14.27
C LYS A 109 0.94 -9.92 -13.40
N LEU A 110 1.45 -8.87 -12.74
CA LEU A 110 2.66 -8.97 -11.89
C LEU A 110 2.51 -9.99 -10.75
N PHE A 111 1.27 -10.27 -10.33
CA PHE A 111 0.93 -11.30 -9.35
C PHE A 111 0.24 -12.53 -9.96
N GLY A 112 0.42 -12.75 -11.26
CA GLY A 112 -0.29 -13.77 -12.04
C GLY A 112 -1.80 -13.50 -12.09
N SER A 113 -2.59 -14.55 -12.33
CA SER A 113 -4.06 -14.49 -12.39
C SER A 113 -4.74 -14.50 -11.02
N SER A 114 -3.97 -14.51 -9.94
CA SER A 114 -4.48 -14.69 -8.57
C SER A 114 -5.27 -13.48 -8.05
N LEU A 115 -5.02 -12.29 -8.58
CA LEU A 115 -5.77 -11.05 -8.30
C LEU A 115 -6.89 -10.77 -9.30
N ASP A 116 -7.03 -11.56 -10.37
CA ASP A 116 -8.08 -11.32 -11.38
C ASP A 116 -9.49 -11.27 -10.80
N PRO A 117 -9.89 -12.15 -9.84
CA PRO A 117 -11.20 -12.05 -9.22
C PRO A 117 -11.40 -10.74 -8.46
N TYR A 118 -10.32 -10.24 -7.83
CA TYR A 118 -10.32 -8.96 -7.12
C TYR A 118 -10.48 -7.78 -8.06
N TYR A 119 -9.68 -7.70 -9.12
CA TYR A 119 -9.79 -6.62 -10.09
C TYR A 119 -11.13 -6.63 -10.83
N LYS A 120 -11.74 -7.80 -11.07
CA LYS A 120 -13.10 -7.92 -11.60
C LYS A 120 -14.18 -7.40 -10.64
N ALA A 121 -14.00 -7.58 -9.33
CA ALA A 121 -14.99 -7.18 -8.33
C ALA A 121 -14.86 -5.72 -7.90
N ALA A 122 -13.64 -5.23 -7.73
CA ALA A 122 -13.33 -3.93 -7.14
C ALA A 122 -12.91 -2.86 -8.17
N GLY A 123 -12.46 -3.30 -9.35
CA GLY A 123 -11.76 -2.48 -10.32
C GLY A 123 -10.28 -2.28 -9.95
N ALA A 124 -9.43 -2.08 -10.96
CA ALA A 124 -8.04 -1.69 -10.78
C ALA A 124 -7.89 -0.17 -10.59
N GLY A 125 -6.87 0.26 -9.87
CA GLY A 125 -6.51 1.65 -9.69
C GLY A 125 -6.91 2.20 -8.32
N PHE A 126 -8.22 2.36 -8.08
CA PHE A 126 -8.71 3.13 -6.93
C PHE A 126 -8.31 2.54 -5.58
N TRP A 127 -8.52 1.24 -5.40
CA TRP A 127 -8.23 0.58 -4.13
C TRP A 127 -6.74 0.40 -3.88
N GLY A 128 -5.94 0.12 -4.92
CA GLY A 128 -4.48 0.14 -4.80
C GLY A 128 -3.94 1.52 -4.46
N ALA A 129 -4.45 2.59 -5.09
CA ALA A 129 -4.11 3.97 -4.74
C ALA A 129 -4.47 4.29 -3.28
N THR A 130 -5.65 3.87 -2.84
CA THR A 130 -6.12 4.08 -1.47
C THR A 130 -5.25 3.34 -0.45
N ALA A 131 -4.88 2.08 -0.73
CA ALA A 131 -3.96 1.32 0.12
C ALA A 131 -2.58 1.98 0.21
N PHE A 132 -2.10 2.55 -0.90
CA PHE A 132 -0.84 3.29 -0.92
C PHE A 132 -0.90 4.58 -0.09
N ILE A 133 -1.96 5.38 -0.22
CA ILE A 133 -2.18 6.56 0.62
C ILE A 133 -2.29 6.17 2.10
N PHE A 134 -3.03 5.11 2.40
CA PHE A 134 -3.14 4.59 3.76
C PHE A 134 -1.75 4.30 4.36
N SER A 135 -0.90 3.58 3.62
CA SER A 135 0.48 3.29 4.06
C SER A 135 1.28 4.57 4.34
N ILE A 136 1.20 5.57 3.46
CA ILE A 136 1.88 6.87 3.61
C ILE A 136 1.42 7.59 4.88
N VAL A 137 0.10 7.69 5.10
CA VAL A 137 -0.48 8.42 6.23
C VAL A 137 -0.12 7.76 7.56
N ILE A 138 -0.26 6.43 7.65
CA ILE A 138 0.11 5.68 8.85
C ILE A 138 1.62 5.81 9.11
N SER A 139 2.45 5.65 8.08
CA SER A 139 3.91 5.78 8.21
C SER A 139 4.35 7.18 8.64
N TYR A 140 3.67 8.22 8.14
CA TYR A 140 3.86 9.59 8.59
C TYR A 140 3.52 9.74 10.07
N ALA A 141 2.36 9.26 10.49
CA ALA A 141 1.93 9.35 11.89
C ALA A 141 2.91 8.64 12.83
N LEU A 142 3.33 7.41 12.48
CA LEU A 142 4.32 6.66 13.24
C LEU A 142 5.64 7.42 13.37
N GLN A 143 6.15 8.01 12.28
CA GLN A 143 7.42 8.75 12.33
C GLN A 143 7.34 10.10 13.01
N LYS A 144 6.20 10.77 12.92
CA LYS A 144 6.03 12.09 13.51
C LYS A 144 5.83 12.01 15.01
N TYR A 145 5.11 10.99 15.49
CA TYR A 145 4.64 10.93 16.87
C TYR A 145 5.20 9.77 17.68
N LEU A 146 5.44 8.59 17.08
CA LEU A 146 5.87 7.41 17.84
C LEU A 146 7.40 7.27 17.87
N VAL A 147 8.05 7.33 16.70
CA VAL A 147 9.52 7.14 16.58
C VAL A 147 10.33 8.12 17.46
N PRO A 148 9.97 9.41 17.61
CA PRO A 148 10.72 10.32 18.48
C PRO A 148 10.59 10.02 19.99
N LEU A 149 9.65 9.18 20.39
CA LEU A 149 9.43 8.76 21.78
C LEU A 149 10.20 7.48 22.15
N LEU A 150 10.71 6.76 21.16
CA LEU A 150 11.49 5.52 21.30
C LEU A 150 12.99 5.83 21.27
#